data_AF-A0A511SVW9-F1
#
_entry.id   AF-A0A511SVW9-F1
#
_cell.length_a   1.000
_cell.length_b   1.000
_cell.length_c   1.000
_cell.angle_alpha   90.00
_cell.angle_beta   90.00
_cell.angle_gamma   90.00
#
_symmetry.space_group_name_H-M   'P 1'
#
loop_
_entity.id
_entity.type
_entity.pdbx_description
1 polymer ?
#
loop_
_entity_poly.entity_id
_entity_poly.type
_entity_poly.pdbx_seq_one_letter_code
_entity_poly.pdbx_strand_id
1 'polypeptide(L)'
;MSAVSRLLSSTLSLCLLAACEPVSTQGAAPELAAQDFRADGDDSHSQGTQLHGTSIGSFFYDPATVLFENVRRPALLRVFRGELAAKMPIAVSGTTASLSPCFLRSDAGATRTCGFTVKGQGVCTPDTLVTLDSGECAGSAGSCTGRPVLRVCAGEKPCEHARQGYLGSSEGIVKPDPSCALECPSVRFTCPKSGIFTVLAGPYLPGQPWSASPKASGGRFPVEHKELRGKQLIGTQLRSLSTAHYNSTIEVVDAINANQVTIPESPGIWDASGSTFLYRVQVTPASGATVDLCTTGANPAVGWAWAVPLEGYFNASGARQESTHHFTLGCDPGVLAKCYRWGYKPWLDGASPGAVTKAHWACTRMARADYCGNGTPFTQDGTPIQPWDALTPNIITAPQPGGSSDMQFEAGWDTSGPACLSHWRWKHLQAGCVELQPPIEDSAGNVINDCRDPHNVAGAYKCSPICDNAEEAAQRYKSVVFNNSQSNEQLAPPQP
;
A
#
# COMPACT_ATOMS: atom_id res chain seq x y z
N MET A 1 -52.12 -10.65 51.25
CA MET A 1 -51.89 -11.94 51.94
C MET A 1 -51.34 -12.93 50.92
N SER A 2 -50.15 -13.45 51.22
CA SER A 2 -49.43 -14.62 50.66
C SER A 2 -49.81 -15.18 49.28
N ALA A 3 -48.84 -15.16 48.35
CA ALA A 3 -48.75 -16.12 47.25
C ALA A 3 -47.27 -16.55 47.05
N VAL A 4 -46.90 -17.52 47.90
CA VAL A 4 -46.09 -18.73 47.66
C VAL A 4 -45.11 -18.76 46.46
N SER A 5 -43.84 -18.93 46.85
CA SER A 5 -42.65 -19.36 46.12
C SER A 5 -42.76 -20.73 45.43
N ARG A 6 -42.12 -20.91 44.25
CA ARG A 6 -41.03 -21.89 44.04
C ARG A 6 -40.57 -21.98 42.57
N LEU A 7 -39.31 -21.56 42.39
CA LEU A 7 -38.23 -22.09 41.55
C LEU A 7 -38.56 -23.28 40.61
N LEU A 8 -38.36 -23.06 39.30
CA LEU A 8 -38.19 -24.12 38.30
C LEU A 8 -36.95 -23.83 37.43
N SER A 9 -35.93 -24.67 37.66
CA SER A 9 -34.83 -25.16 36.80
C SER A 9 -34.26 -24.25 35.68
N SER A 10 -33.11 -23.65 35.97
CA SER A 10 -32.19 -22.95 35.06
C SER A 10 -31.27 -23.89 34.26
N THR A 11 -31.81 -24.98 33.70
CA THR A 11 -31.00 -26.02 33.04
C THR A 11 -31.60 -26.47 31.72
N LEU A 12 -31.86 -25.55 30.78
CA LEU A 12 -32.23 -25.91 29.39
C LEU A 12 -32.15 -24.70 28.44
N SER A 13 -31.01 -24.00 28.37
CA SER A 13 -30.70 -23.04 27.28
C SER A 13 -29.22 -22.69 27.17
N LEU A 14 -28.33 -23.67 27.38
CA LEU A 14 -26.92 -23.58 26.97
C LEU A 14 -26.63 -24.72 25.99
N CYS A 15 -26.86 -24.53 24.69
CA CYS A 15 -26.25 -25.38 23.65
C CYS A 15 -26.38 -24.89 22.19
N LEU A 16 -26.83 -23.67 21.92
CA LEU A 16 -26.80 -23.13 20.55
C LEU A 16 -26.31 -21.69 20.59
N LEU A 17 -25.01 -21.49 20.35
CA LEU A 17 -24.33 -20.32 19.78
C LEU A 17 -22.84 -20.36 20.16
N ALA A 18 -22.10 -21.32 19.61
CA ALA A 18 -20.64 -21.34 19.66
C ALA A 18 -20.09 -22.06 18.42
N ALA A 19 -20.18 -21.40 17.26
CA ALA A 19 -19.42 -21.77 16.06
C ALA A 19 -19.37 -20.57 15.09
N CYS A 20 -18.75 -19.49 15.51
CA CYS A 20 -18.09 -18.55 14.61
C CYS A 20 -16.70 -18.34 15.19
N GLU A 21 -15.73 -19.09 14.68
CA GLU A 21 -14.32 -18.75 14.90
C GLU A 21 -14.08 -17.33 14.39
N PRO A 22 -13.27 -16.52 15.09
CA PRO A 22 -12.92 -15.19 14.60
C PRO A 22 -12.13 -15.35 13.30
N VAL A 23 -12.66 -14.77 12.23
CA VAL A 23 -11.89 -14.50 11.02
C VAL A 23 -10.61 -13.79 11.45
N SER A 24 -9.46 -14.42 11.19
CA SER A 24 -8.15 -13.80 11.36
C SER A 24 -8.16 -12.44 10.69
N THR A 25 -8.05 -11.39 11.50
CA THR A 25 -7.99 -9.98 11.08
C THR A 25 -6.62 -9.65 10.48
N GLN A 26 -6.14 -10.45 9.53
CA GLN A 26 -5.15 -9.99 8.54
C GLN A 26 -5.87 -9.10 7.53
N GLY A 27 -6.33 -7.92 7.96
CA GLY A 27 -7.24 -7.14 7.13
C GLY A 27 -7.70 -5.80 7.65
N ALA A 28 -7.64 -5.53 8.96
CA ALA A 28 -7.92 -4.16 9.44
C ALA A 28 -6.79 -3.23 9.01
N ALA A 29 -7.11 -2.02 8.52
CA ALA A 29 -6.15 -0.94 8.51
C ALA A 29 -5.82 -0.62 9.98
N PRO A 30 -4.55 -0.36 10.35
CA PRO A 30 -4.23 0.16 11.67
C PRO A 30 -5.09 1.38 11.99
N GLU A 31 -5.52 1.49 13.25
CA GLU A 31 -6.28 2.64 13.74
C GLU A 31 -5.44 3.91 13.55
N LEU A 32 -6.08 4.97 13.05
CA LEU A 32 -5.47 6.28 12.83
C LEU A 32 -4.93 6.81 14.18
N ALA A 33 -3.63 6.68 14.41
CA ALA A 33 -2.95 7.25 15.55
C ALA A 33 -2.49 8.68 15.19
N ALA A 34 -2.91 9.65 16.00
CA ALA A 34 -2.52 11.03 15.82
C ALA A 34 -0.99 11.19 16.02
N GLN A 35 -0.35 11.95 15.14
CA GLN A 35 1.04 12.34 15.23
C GLN A 35 1.13 13.75 15.85
N ASP A 36 1.94 13.89 16.90
CA ASP A 36 2.20 15.17 17.57
C ASP A 36 3.34 15.91 16.85
N PHE A 37 2.99 16.91 16.03
CA PHE A 37 3.95 17.85 15.44
C PHE A 37 4.20 18.98 16.44
N ARG A 38 5.09 18.77 17.41
CA ARG A 38 5.41 19.79 18.43
C ARG A 38 6.25 20.92 17.84
N ALA A 39 5.89 22.15 18.21
CA ALA A 39 6.60 23.37 17.80
C ALA A 39 8.08 23.42 18.24
N ASP A 40 8.49 22.59 19.20
CA ASP A 40 9.86 22.57 19.76
C ASP A 40 10.71 21.40 19.25
N GLY A 41 10.21 20.63 18.28
CA GLY A 41 10.89 19.44 17.74
C GLY A 41 10.75 19.35 16.22
N ASP A 42 11.34 20.30 15.50
CA ASP A 42 11.88 20.23 14.12
C ASP A 42 11.06 19.55 12.98
N ASP A 43 9.81 19.15 13.17
CA ASP A 43 9.02 18.46 12.13
C ASP A 43 8.23 19.42 11.21
N SER A 44 8.33 20.73 11.44
CA SER A 44 7.69 21.78 10.64
C SER A 44 8.41 22.10 9.33
N HIS A 45 9.61 21.55 9.10
CA HIS A 45 10.59 22.12 8.15
C HIS A 45 10.45 21.73 6.68
N SER A 46 9.65 20.74 6.29
CA SER A 46 9.77 20.20 4.94
C SER A 46 8.65 20.59 3.98
N GLN A 47 8.49 21.89 3.70
CA GLN A 47 7.79 22.30 2.48
C GLN A 47 8.66 22.12 1.25
N GLY A 48 8.03 22.19 0.08
CA GLY A 48 8.73 21.98 -1.17
C GLY A 48 7.98 22.56 -2.35
N THR A 49 8.71 22.88 -3.39
CA THR A 49 8.20 23.39 -4.67
C THR A 49 7.81 22.25 -5.61
N GLN A 50 8.38 21.06 -5.42
CA GLN A 50 8.23 19.91 -6.31
C GLN A 50 7.05 19.02 -5.87
N LEU A 51 6.14 18.71 -6.80
CA LEU A 51 5.05 17.75 -6.56
C LEU A 51 5.59 16.32 -6.38
N HIS A 52 6.24 15.80 -7.43
CA HIS A 52 6.69 14.40 -7.48
C HIS A 52 8.12 14.20 -6.96
N GLY A 53 8.97 15.23 -7.01
CA GLY A 53 10.41 15.07 -6.80
C GLY A 53 11.14 14.36 -7.97
N THR A 54 10.46 14.18 -9.11
CA THR A 54 10.98 13.54 -10.33
C THR A 54 10.23 14.03 -11.57
N SER A 55 10.82 13.88 -12.74
CA SER A 55 10.17 14.16 -14.03
C SER A 55 9.20 13.05 -14.49
N ILE A 56 9.23 11.88 -13.83
CA ILE A 56 8.37 10.73 -14.16
C ILE A 56 7.21 10.65 -13.18
N GLY A 57 6.08 11.27 -13.51
CA GLY A 57 4.93 11.40 -12.60
C GLY A 57 4.05 10.16 -12.45
N SER A 58 4.19 9.14 -13.30
CA SER A 58 3.31 7.97 -13.27
C SER A 58 3.89 6.72 -13.95
N PHE A 59 3.40 5.57 -13.48
CA PHE A 59 3.83 4.24 -13.88
C PHE A 59 2.62 3.33 -14.15
N PHE A 60 2.75 2.41 -15.09
CA PHE A 60 1.72 1.40 -15.38
C PHE A 60 1.74 0.27 -14.35
N TYR A 61 0.56 -0.21 -13.97
CA TYR A 61 0.42 -1.49 -13.26
C TYR A 61 0.70 -2.69 -14.17
N ASP A 62 0.35 -2.57 -15.45
CA ASP A 62 0.58 -3.56 -16.51
C ASP A 62 0.82 -2.80 -17.84
N PRO A 63 1.86 -3.15 -18.63
CA PRO A 63 2.80 -4.24 -18.42
C PRO A 63 3.92 -3.90 -17.43
N ALA A 64 4.28 -4.87 -16.58
CA ALA A 64 5.49 -4.86 -15.77
C ALA A 64 6.20 -6.21 -15.83
N THR A 65 7.49 -6.24 -15.49
CA THR A 65 8.21 -7.51 -15.32
C THR A 65 8.96 -7.52 -14.00
N VAL A 66 9.05 -8.70 -13.38
CA VAL A 66 9.82 -8.94 -12.16
C VAL A 66 11.01 -9.84 -12.45
N LEU A 67 12.08 -9.70 -11.67
CA LEU A 67 13.21 -10.62 -11.72
C LEU A 67 12.98 -11.73 -10.68
N PHE A 68 12.75 -12.96 -11.14
CA PHE A 68 12.56 -14.11 -10.27
C PHE A 68 13.49 -15.24 -10.71
N GLU A 69 14.33 -15.73 -9.78
CA GLU A 69 15.39 -16.72 -10.07
C GLU A 69 16.27 -16.33 -11.28
N ASN A 70 16.63 -15.03 -11.36
CA ASN A 70 17.41 -14.42 -12.45
C ASN A 70 16.73 -14.44 -13.84
N VAL A 71 15.43 -14.70 -13.91
CA VAL A 71 14.64 -14.66 -15.14
C VAL A 71 13.59 -13.55 -15.04
N ARG A 72 13.50 -12.71 -16.08
CA ARG A 72 12.45 -11.69 -16.18
C ARG A 72 11.12 -12.36 -16.52
N ARG A 73 10.10 -12.12 -15.72
CA ARG A 73 8.75 -12.68 -15.90
C ARG A 73 7.71 -11.58 -15.90
N PRO A 74 6.63 -11.69 -16.69
CA PRO A 74 5.54 -10.73 -16.63
C PRO A 74 4.90 -10.75 -15.25
N ALA A 75 4.45 -9.60 -14.78
CA ALA A 75 3.71 -9.46 -13.55
C ALA A 75 2.73 -8.29 -13.63
N LEU A 76 1.63 -8.41 -12.90
CA LEU A 76 0.70 -7.32 -12.65
C LEU A 76 1.07 -6.65 -11.32
N LEU A 77 1.42 -5.37 -11.36
CA LEU A 77 1.69 -4.59 -10.16
C LEU A 77 0.39 -4.07 -9.54
N ARG A 78 0.47 -3.74 -8.25
CA ARG A 78 -0.51 -2.93 -7.52
C ARG A 78 0.18 -2.23 -6.35
N VAL A 79 -0.37 -1.11 -5.91
CA VAL A 79 -0.05 -0.59 -4.57
C VAL A 79 -0.90 -1.37 -3.55
N PHE A 80 -0.31 -1.73 -2.42
CA PHE A 80 -0.99 -2.43 -1.34
C PHE A 80 -0.49 -1.89 0.00
N ARG A 81 -1.31 -1.09 0.70
CA ARG A 81 -1.07 -0.64 2.09
C ARG A 81 0.32 -0.01 2.33
N GLY A 82 0.84 0.75 1.37
CA GLY A 82 2.13 1.45 1.49
C GLY A 82 3.33 0.74 0.86
N GLU A 83 3.13 -0.39 0.18
CA GLU A 83 4.15 -1.06 -0.61
C GLU A 83 3.65 -1.39 -2.02
N LEU A 84 4.57 -1.68 -2.94
CA LEU A 84 4.24 -2.33 -4.20
C LEU A 84 4.10 -3.84 -3.96
N ALA A 85 3.14 -4.45 -4.66
CA ALA A 85 3.00 -5.89 -4.75
C ALA A 85 2.92 -6.30 -6.23
N ALA A 86 3.66 -7.33 -6.62
CA ALA A 86 3.62 -7.89 -7.97
C ALA A 86 2.98 -9.27 -7.95
N LYS A 87 1.91 -9.46 -8.72
CA LYS A 87 1.32 -10.77 -9.00
C LYS A 87 2.03 -11.37 -10.21
N MET A 88 2.96 -12.28 -9.96
CA MET A 88 3.68 -13.03 -10.98
C MET A 88 2.92 -14.33 -11.28
N PRO A 89 2.40 -14.55 -12.50
CA PRO A 89 1.75 -15.81 -12.86
C PRO A 89 2.71 -16.99 -12.71
N ILE A 90 2.22 -18.10 -12.16
CA ILE A 90 2.95 -19.37 -12.09
C ILE A 90 2.21 -20.41 -12.92
N ALA A 91 2.97 -21.28 -13.58
CA ALA A 91 2.41 -22.38 -14.34
C ALA A 91 3.31 -23.60 -14.20
N VAL A 92 2.73 -24.79 -14.34
CA VAL A 92 3.53 -26.02 -14.39
C VAL A 92 4.26 -26.07 -15.73
N SER A 93 5.57 -26.31 -15.69
CA SER A 93 6.40 -26.40 -16.88
C SER A 93 7.04 -27.79 -17.03
N GLY A 94 7.11 -28.27 -18.27
CA GLY A 94 7.73 -29.55 -18.60
C GLY A 94 6.87 -30.78 -18.31
N THR A 95 7.46 -31.95 -18.56
CA THR A 95 6.85 -33.27 -18.30
C THR A 95 7.90 -34.20 -17.70
N THR A 96 7.45 -35.24 -17.00
CA THR A 96 8.28 -36.31 -16.47
C THR A 96 7.58 -37.66 -16.60
N ALA A 97 8.28 -38.76 -16.32
CA ALA A 97 7.71 -40.11 -16.38
C ALA A 97 6.46 -40.24 -15.48
N SER A 98 6.45 -39.55 -14.34
CA SER A 98 5.32 -39.49 -13.40
C SER A 98 4.01 -39.09 -14.07
N LEU A 99 4.04 -38.24 -15.10
CA LEU A 99 2.85 -37.81 -15.84
C LEU A 99 2.49 -38.75 -17.00
N SER A 100 3.33 -39.73 -17.31
CA SER A 100 3.05 -40.71 -18.35
C SER A 100 2.07 -41.77 -17.84
N PRO A 101 1.22 -42.35 -18.70
CA PRO A 101 0.39 -43.50 -18.31
C PRO A 101 1.23 -44.66 -17.79
N CYS A 102 0.72 -45.41 -16.82
CA CYS A 102 1.35 -46.66 -16.41
C CYS A 102 1.03 -47.79 -17.40
N PHE A 103 2.04 -48.61 -17.72
CA PHE A 103 1.90 -49.74 -18.64
C PHE A 103 1.83 -51.09 -17.93
N LEU A 104 2.43 -51.20 -16.74
CA LEU A 104 2.42 -52.44 -15.96
C LEU A 104 1.34 -52.36 -14.88
N ARG A 105 0.59 -53.45 -14.71
CA ARG A 105 -0.43 -53.57 -13.65
C ARG A 105 0.17 -53.62 -12.24
N SER A 106 1.48 -53.85 -12.12
CA SER A 106 2.21 -53.85 -10.85
C SER A 106 2.59 -52.45 -10.36
N ASP A 107 2.44 -51.41 -11.18
CA ASP A 107 2.82 -50.04 -10.80
C ASP A 107 1.81 -49.47 -9.80
N ALA A 108 2.13 -49.52 -8.51
CA ALA A 108 1.23 -49.07 -7.45
C ALA A 108 1.94 -48.23 -6.38
N GLY A 109 1.15 -47.47 -5.63
CA GLY A 109 1.61 -46.75 -4.43
C GLY A 109 2.38 -45.45 -4.67
N ALA A 110 2.83 -44.87 -3.56
CA ALA A 110 3.43 -43.54 -3.50
C ALA A 110 4.76 -43.38 -4.25
N THR A 111 5.47 -44.48 -4.47
CA THR A 111 6.81 -44.50 -5.05
C THR A 111 6.81 -44.74 -6.56
N ARG A 112 5.67 -45.06 -7.17
CA ARG A 112 5.57 -45.38 -8.61
C ARG A 112 6.01 -44.21 -9.51
N THR A 113 6.40 -44.49 -10.74
CA THR A 113 7.00 -43.50 -11.65
C THR A 113 6.07 -43.06 -12.78
N CYS A 114 4.76 -43.28 -12.66
CA CYS A 114 3.77 -43.02 -13.72
C CYS A 114 2.36 -42.79 -13.15
N GLY A 115 1.41 -42.42 -14.00
CA GLY A 115 -0.02 -42.39 -13.70
C GLY A 115 -0.46 -41.26 -12.78
N PHE A 116 0.33 -40.20 -12.67
CA PHE A 116 -0.05 -38.99 -11.94
C PHE A 116 -0.58 -37.91 -12.88
N THR A 117 -1.44 -37.05 -12.34
CA THR A 117 -1.89 -35.82 -12.98
C THR A 117 -1.48 -34.62 -12.13
N VAL A 118 -1.29 -33.49 -12.79
CA VAL A 118 -1.04 -32.21 -12.11
C VAL A 118 -2.32 -31.77 -11.41
N LYS A 119 -2.26 -31.53 -10.10
CA LYS A 119 -3.36 -30.95 -9.32
C LYS A 119 -3.28 -29.44 -9.20
N GLY A 120 -2.09 -28.86 -9.38
CA GLY A 120 -1.87 -27.42 -9.35
C GLY A 120 -0.53 -27.08 -8.71
N GLN A 121 -0.36 -25.80 -8.42
CA GLN A 121 0.81 -25.27 -7.73
C GLN A 121 0.41 -24.56 -6.44
N GLY A 122 1.37 -24.49 -5.53
CA GLY A 122 1.24 -23.77 -4.28
C GLY A 122 2.43 -22.86 -4.03
N VAL A 123 2.23 -21.92 -3.12
CA VAL A 123 3.27 -20.99 -2.67
C VAL A 123 3.40 -21.04 -1.16
N CYS A 124 4.61 -20.84 -0.68
CA CYS A 124 4.94 -20.84 0.74
C CYS A 124 6.14 -19.93 1.01
N THR A 125 6.36 -19.62 2.28
CA THR A 125 7.55 -18.92 2.73
C THR A 125 8.75 -19.88 2.66
N PRO A 126 9.86 -19.53 1.99
CA PRO A 126 11.03 -20.40 1.91
C PRO A 126 11.48 -20.91 3.28
N ASP A 127 11.91 -22.17 3.33
CA ASP A 127 12.42 -22.85 4.53
C ASP A 127 11.42 -23.08 5.67
N THR A 128 10.13 -22.71 5.51
CA THR A 128 9.11 -23.03 6.51
C THR A 128 8.49 -24.41 6.27
N LEU A 129 8.00 -25.04 7.33
CA LEU A 129 7.28 -26.31 7.22
C LEU A 129 5.91 -26.09 6.57
N VAL A 130 5.55 -26.96 5.63
CA VAL A 130 4.25 -27.02 4.97
C VAL A 130 3.67 -28.43 5.13
N THR A 131 2.38 -28.51 5.42
CA THR A 131 1.63 -29.76 5.37
C THR A 131 0.59 -29.66 4.26
N LEU A 132 0.56 -30.65 3.37
CA LEU A 132 -0.46 -30.79 2.34
C LEU A 132 -1.36 -31.97 2.68
N ASP A 133 -2.58 -31.67 3.12
CA ASP A 133 -3.56 -32.65 3.57
C ASP A 133 -4.72 -32.76 2.59
N SER A 134 -5.23 -33.98 2.35
CA SER A 134 -6.46 -34.21 1.56
C SER A 134 -7.69 -34.55 2.42
N GLY A 135 -7.70 -34.11 3.68
CA GLY A 135 -8.80 -34.26 4.63
C GLY A 135 -8.68 -35.46 5.56
N GLU A 136 -9.78 -35.76 6.25
CA GLU A 136 -9.83 -36.81 7.27
C GLU A 136 -10.47 -38.09 6.72
N CYS A 137 -11.71 -38.03 6.17
CA CYS A 137 -12.46 -39.21 5.71
C CYS A 137 -13.52 -38.86 4.64
N ALA A 138 -13.96 -39.83 3.83
CA ALA A 138 -14.99 -39.67 2.79
C ALA A 138 -16.35 -39.18 3.37
N GLY A 139 -16.94 -38.12 2.79
CA GLY A 139 -18.29 -37.66 3.13
C GLY A 139 -18.48 -36.15 3.36
N SER A 140 -17.41 -35.35 3.31
CA SER A 140 -17.48 -33.89 3.44
C SER A 140 -16.61 -33.17 2.41
N ALA A 141 -16.84 -31.87 2.18
CA ALA A 141 -15.98 -31.06 1.33
C ALA A 141 -14.55 -31.04 1.89
N GLY A 142 -13.56 -31.43 1.08
CA GLY A 142 -12.19 -31.66 1.53
C GLY A 142 -11.85 -33.12 1.86
N SER A 143 -12.67 -34.09 1.46
CA SER A 143 -12.40 -35.53 1.61
C SER A 143 -11.75 -36.16 0.38
N CYS A 144 -11.23 -37.39 0.54
CA CYS A 144 -10.68 -38.20 -0.55
C CYS A 144 -11.40 -39.54 -0.73
N THR A 145 -11.34 -40.10 -1.95
CA THR A 145 -11.89 -41.43 -2.27
C THR A 145 -10.91 -42.24 -3.13
N GLY A 146 -11.06 -43.57 -3.13
CA GLY A 146 -10.31 -44.45 -4.06
C GLY A 146 -8.81 -44.57 -3.79
N ARG A 147 -8.37 -44.39 -2.54
CA ARG A 147 -6.95 -44.43 -2.10
C ARG A 147 -6.04 -43.57 -2.99
N PRO A 148 -6.13 -42.24 -2.92
CA PRO A 148 -5.26 -41.40 -3.73
C PRO A 148 -3.82 -41.42 -3.23
N VAL A 149 -2.92 -41.01 -4.11
CA VAL A 149 -1.51 -40.73 -3.83
C VAL A 149 -1.28 -39.25 -4.11
N LEU A 150 -0.55 -38.59 -3.22
CA LEU A 150 -0.01 -37.25 -3.43
C LEU A 150 1.50 -37.33 -3.61
N ARG A 151 2.03 -36.51 -4.53
CA ARG A 151 3.45 -36.24 -4.66
C ARG A 151 3.66 -34.74 -4.76
N VAL A 152 4.60 -34.24 -3.96
CA VAL A 152 4.94 -32.82 -3.92
C VAL A 152 6.33 -32.63 -4.48
N CYS A 153 6.44 -31.67 -5.40
CA CYS A 153 7.63 -31.33 -6.14
C CYS A 153 8.03 -29.88 -5.88
N ALA A 154 9.33 -29.61 -5.79
CA ALA A 154 9.87 -28.27 -5.64
C ALA A 154 9.82 -27.51 -6.97
N GLY A 155 9.44 -26.24 -6.90
CA GLY A 155 9.37 -25.35 -8.05
C GLY A 155 8.20 -25.68 -8.99
N GLU A 156 8.37 -25.25 -10.23
CA GLU A 156 7.31 -25.29 -11.24
C GLU A 156 7.28 -26.58 -12.08
N LYS A 157 8.18 -27.52 -11.81
CA LYS A 157 8.31 -28.75 -12.60
C LYS A 157 7.73 -29.96 -11.83
N PRO A 158 7.10 -30.91 -12.53
CA PRO A 158 6.87 -32.25 -11.98
C PRO A 158 8.20 -32.92 -11.62
N CYS A 159 8.15 -33.91 -10.74
CA CYS A 159 9.31 -34.61 -10.22
C CYS A 159 9.04 -36.10 -10.06
N GLU A 160 10.13 -36.88 -10.12
CA GLU A 160 10.10 -38.31 -9.82
C GLU A 160 10.36 -38.57 -8.34
N HIS A 161 9.89 -39.72 -7.85
CA HIS A 161 10.12 -40.13 -6.47
C HIS A 161 11.62 -40.18 -6.14
N ALA A 162 12.02 -39.58 -5.02
CA ALA A 162 13.40 -39.54 -4.52
C ALA A 162 14.44 -39.02 -5.54
N ARG A 163 14.00 -38.22 -6.53
CA ARG A 163 14.88 -37.54 -7.49
C ARG A 163 14.93 -36.03 -7.20
N GLN A 164 15.70 -35.30 -8.01
CA GLN A 164 15.81 -33.85 -7.87
C GLN A 164 14.43 -33.18 -7.90
N GLY A 165 14.19 -32.28 -6.95
CA GLY A 165 12.92 -31.61 -6.77
C GLY A 165 11.86 -32.42 -6.02
N TYR A 166 12.13 -33.66 -5.62
CA TYR A 166 11.21 -34.41 -4.77
C TYR A 166 11.14 -33.83 -3.35
N LEU A 167 9.93 -33.49 -2.89
CA LEU A 167 9.71 -32.98 -1.53
C LEU A 167 9.02 -34.00 -0.62
N GLY A 168 8.20 -34.88 -1.17
CA GLY A 168 7.54 -35.93 -0.41
C GLY A 168 6.38 -36.58 -1.16
N SER A 169 5.93 -37.72 -0.65
CA SER A 169 4.72 -38.40 -1.11
C SER A 169 4.02 -39.07 0.05
N SER A 170 2.71 -39.21 -0.09
CA SER A 170 1.87 -39.96 0.83
C SER A 170 0.75 -40.61 0.02
N GLU A 171 0.22 -41.70 0.54
CA GLU A 171 -0.91 -42.43 -0.03
C GLU A 171 -2.01 -42.60 1.00
N GLY A 172 -3.24 -42.81 0.51
CA GLY A 172 -4.38 -43.10 1.38
C GLY A 172 -4.28 -44.51 1.98
N ILE A 173 -4.44 -44.58 3.30
CA ILE A 173 -4.31 -45.81 4.09
C ILE A 173 -5.71 -46.34 4.39
N VAL A 174 -5.98 -47.58 3.99
CA VAL A 174 -7.24 -48.26 4.32
C VAL A 174 -7.21 -48.65 5.79
N LYS A 175 -8.20 -48.18 6.56
CA LYS A 175 -8.34 -48.52 7.98
C LYS A 175 -9.47 -49.52 8.17
N PRO A 176 -9.38 -50.39 9.19
CA PRO A 176 -10.48 -51.30 9.55
C PRO A 176 -11.69 -50.59 10.19
N ASP A 177 -11.58 -49.30 10.49
CA ASP A 177 -12.56 -48.53 11.24
C ASP A 177 -13.81 -48.23 10.38
N PRO A 178 -15.02 -48.66 10.79
CA PRO A 178 -16.25 -48.40 10.06
C PRO A 178 -16.66 -46.93 10.03
N SER A 179 -16.15 -46.08 10.93
CA SER A 179 -16.38 -44.63 10.91
C SER A 179 -15.50 -43.90 9.91
N CYS A 180 -14.34 -44.47 9.56
CA CYS A 180 -13.39 -43.91 8.61
C CYS A 180 -12.59 -45.01 7.90
N ALA A 181 -13.16 -45.55 6.83
CA ALA A 181 -12.57 -46.66 6.07
C ALA A 181 -11.27 -46.28 5.31
N LEU A 182 -11.00 -44.97 5.15
CA LEU A 182 -9.86 -44.46 4.41
C LEU A 182 -9.32 -43.20 5.08
N GLU A 183 -8.07 -43.26 5.55
CA GLU A 183 -7.30 -42.09 5.93
C GLU A 183 -6.67 -41.46 4.68
N CYS A 184 -6.89 -40.17 4.48
CA CYS A 184 -6.38 -39.46 3.32
C CYS A 184 -4.88 -39.15 3.42
N PRO A 185 -4.18 -39.05 2.28
CA PRO A 185 -2.75 -38.75 2.28
C PRO A 185 -2.45 -37.35 2.85
N SER A 186 -1.35 -37.28 3.61
CA SER A 186 -0.79 -36.06 4.18
C SER A 186 0.71 -36.02 3.87
N VAL A 187 1.19 -34.95 3.23
CA VAL A 187 2.61 -34.77 2.92
C VAL A 187 3.15 -33.58 3.71
N ARG A 188 4.11 -33.84 4.60
CA ARG A 188 4.86 -32.81 5.32
C ARG A 188 6.21 -32.58 4.65
N PHE A 189 6.53 -31.33 4.33
CA PHE A 189 7.76 -30.98 3.64
C PHE A 189 8.24 -29.56 4.01
N THR A 190 9.51 -29.29 3.79
CA THR A 190 10.07 -27.94 3.92
C THR A 190 9.89 -27.18 2.61
N CYS A 191 9.38 -25.95 2.70
CA CYS A 191 9.16 -25.09 1.55
C CYS A 191 10.47 -24.84 0.78
N PRO A 192 10.51 -25.05 -0.54
CA PRO A 192 11.71 -24.83 -1.33
C PRO A 192 12.13 -23.36 -1.36
N LYS A 193 13.39 -23.08 -1.72
CA LYS A 193 13.94 -21.71 -1.80
C LYS A 193 13.16 -20.79 -2.74
N SER A 194 12.62 -21.33 -3.83
CA SER A 194 11.74 -20.61 -4.76
C SER A 194 10.42 -20.18 -4.10
N GLY A 195 10.02 -20.85 -3.03
CA GLY A 195 8.72 -20.73 -2.39
C GLY A 195 7.55 -21.14 -3.29
N ILE A 196 7.80 -21.99 -4.29
CA ILE A 196 6.81 -22.56 -5.20
C ILE A 196 6.92 -24.08 -5.12
N PHE A 197 5.79 -24.78 -5.07
CA PHE A 197 5.75 -26.24 -5.18
C PHE A 197 4.65 -26.68 -6.15
N THR A 198 4.85 -27.83 -6.79
CA THR A 198 3.90 -28.45 -7.72
C THR A 198 3.35 -29.72 -7.09
N VAL A 199 2.03 -29.91 -7.13
CA VAL A 199 1.36 -31.09 -6.57
C VAL A 199 0.88 -31.98 -7.70
N LEU A 200 1.30 -33.24 -7.61
CA LEU A 200 0.83 -34.33 -8.46
C LEU A 200 -0.08 -35.24 -7.63
N ALA A 201 -1.10 -35.81 -8.25
CA ALA A 201 -1.91 -36.83 -7.61
C ALA A 201 -2.40 -37.90 -8.59
N GLY A 202 -2.73 -39.07 -8.07
CA GLY A 202 -3.22 -40.21 -8.84
C GLY A 202 -3.89 -41.24 -7.94
N PRO A 203 -4.55 -42.27 -8.50
CA PRO A 203 -5.05 -43.37 -7.69
C PRO A 203 -3.89 -44.26 -7.24
N TYR A 204 -3.98 -44.95 -6.11
CA TYR A 204 -2.95 -45.92 -5.66
C TYR A 204 -2.67 -46.99 -6.72
N LEU A 205 -3.72 -47.56 -7.34
CA LEU A 205 -3.63 -48.43 -8.52
C LEU A 205 -4.06 -47.65 -9.77
N PRO A 206 -3.23 -47.59 -10.84
CA PRO A 206 -3.58 -46.91 -12.08
C PRO A 206 -4.91 -47.39 -12.64
N GLY A 207 -5.73 -46.45 -13.13
CA GLY A 207 -7.03 -46.74 -13.73
C GLY A 207 -8.20 -46.92 -12.75
N GLN A 208 -7.96 -46.95 -11.44
CA GLN A 208 -9.05 -46.95 -10.45
C GLN A 208 -9.66 -45.56 -10.27
N PRO A 209 -10.97 -45.45 -9.99
CA PRO A 209 -11.59 -44.17 -9.65
C PRO A 209 -11.05 -43.65 -8.32
N TRP A 210 -10.82 -42.34 -8.23
CA TRP A 210 -10.25 -41.68 -7.06
C TRP A 210 -10.61 -40.20 -7.04
N SER A 211 -10.52 -39.59 -5.86
CA SER A 211 -10.54 -38.14 -5.70
C SER A 211 -9.63 -37.71 -4.55
N ALA A 212 -9.05 -36.51 -4.68
CA ALA A 212 -8.34 -35.84 -3.60
C ALA A 212 -8.46 -34.32 -3.79
N SER A 213 -8.77 -33.61 -2.71
CA SER A 213 -8.86 -32.16 -2.67
C SER A 213 -7.82 -31.59 -1.70
N PRO A 214 -6.52 -31.61 -2.07
CA PRO A 214 -5.46 -31.23 -1.16
C PRO A 214 -5.55 -29.74 -0.78
N LYS A 215 -5.28 -29.43 0.48
CA LYS A 215 -5.14 -28.08 1.03
C LYS A 215 -3.81 -27.97 1.77
N ALA A 216 -3.19 -26.80 1.69
CA ALA A 216 -1.93 -26.54 2.38
C ALA A 216 -2.18 -25.83 3.71
N SER A 217 -1.49 -26.29 4.76
CA SER A 217 -1.25 -25.56 6.00
C SER A 217 0.21 -25.08 6.01
N GLY A 218 0.47 -23.84 6.41
CA GLY A 218 1.80 -23.21 6.29
C GLY A 218 2.12 -22.68 4.88
N GLY A 219 1.11 -22.57 4.01
CA GLY A 219 1.23 -22.05 2.64
C GLY A 219 -0.14 -21.86 1.99
N ARG A 220 -0.17 -21.60 0.69
CA ARG A 220 -1.41 -21.46 -0.10
C ARG A 220 -1.39 -22.44 -1.26
N PHE A 221 -2.45 -23.23 -1.38
CA PHE A 221 -2.65 -24.16 -2.49
C PHE A 221 -4.17 -24.39 -2.70
N PRO A 222 -4.66 -24.47 -3.94
CA PRO A 222 -3.94 -24.14 -5.18
C PRO A 222 -3.84 -22.62 -5.37
N VAL A 223 -2.83 -22.16 -6.11
CA VAL A 223 -2.70 -20.78 -6.57
C VAL A 223 -2.19 -20.73 -8.01
N GLU A 224 -2.53 -19.65 -8.72
CA GLU A 224 -2.11 -19.39 -10.12
C GLU A 224 -1.06 -18.28 -10.22
N HIS A 225 -0.75 -17.64 -9.10
CA HIS A 225 0.25 -16.57 -9.03
C HIS A 225 1.00 -16.62 -7.71
N LYS A 226 2.25 -16.16 -7.76
CA LYS A 226 3.06 -15.83 -6.59
C LYS A 226 3.07 -14.31 -6.44
N GLU A 227 2.76 -13.84 -5.24
CA GLU A 227 2.88 -12.42 -4.93
C GLU A 227 4.30 -12.12 -4.43
N LEU A 228 4.95 -11.11 -5.01
CA LEU A 228 6.25 -10.60 -4.61
C LEU A 228 6.07 -9.20 -3.99
N ARG A 229 6.76 -8.94 -2.87
CA ARG A 229 6.63 -7.70 -2.09
C ARG A 229 7.98 -7.25 -1.53
N GLY A 230 8.06 -5.99 -1.10
CA GLY A 230 9.27 -5.39 -0.52
C GLY A 230 10.52 -5.69 -1.34
N LYS A 231 11.53 -6.30 -0.70
CA LYS A 231 12.82 -6.67 -1.33
C LYS A 231 12.73 -7.68 -2.48
N GLN A 232 11.62 -8.42 -2.60
CA GLN A 232 11.42 -9.35 -3.72
C GLN A 232 11.12 -8.63 -5.04
N LEU A 233 10.89 -7.31 -5.00
CA LEU A 233 10.69 -6.48 -6.19
C LEU A 233 11.97 -5.89 -6.75
N ILE A 234 13.14 -6.14 -6.15
CA ILE A 234 14.42 -5.75 -6.74
C ILE A 234 14.58 -6.46 -8.09
N GLY A 235 14.88 -5.69 -9.14
CA GLY A 235 14.92 -6.11 -10.53
C GLY A 235 13.59 -5.95 -11.29
N THR A 236 12.55 -5.38 -10.65
CA THR A 236 11.27 -5.10 -11.33
C THR A 236 11.45 -3.99 -12.35
N GLN A 237 11.10 -4.25 -13.61
CA GLN A 237 11.03 -3.22 -14.64
C GLN A 237 9.64 -2.60 -14.72
N LEU A 238 9.62 -1.28 -14.62
CA LEU A 238 8.44 -0.44 -14.68
C LEU A 238 8.30 0.18 -16.08
N ARG A 239 7.07 0.57 -16.42
CA ARG A 239 6.78 1.39 -17.61
C ARG A 239 6.16 2.70 -17.17
N SER A 240 6.55 3.79 -17.81
CA SER A 240 5.98 5.12 -17.56
C SER A 240 5.07 5.57 -18.71
N LEU A 241 4.10 6.43 -18.39
CA LEU A 241 3.31 7.18 -19.37
C LEU A 241 4.09 8.27 -20.11
N SER A 242 5.24 8.70 -19.57
CA SER A 242 6.03 9.78 -20.17
C SER A 242 6.67 9.33 -21.49
N THR A 243 6.30 9.99 -22.58
CA THR A 243 6.89 9.74 -23.92
C THR A 243 8.39 10.01 -23.96
N ALA A 244 8.89 10.92 -23.11
CA ALA A 244 10.31 11.20 -22.97
C ALA A 244 11.13 9.99 -22.47
N HIS A 245 10.48 9.06 -21.77
CA HIS A 245 11.13 7.87 -21.20
C HIS A 245 10.72 6.57 -21.87
N TYR A 246 10.08 6.63 -23.06
CA TYR A 246 9.57 5.45 -23.76
C TYR A 246 10.64 4.38 -24.04
N ASN A 247 11.84 4.81 -24.45
CA ASN A 247 12.98 3.92 -24.71
C ASN A 247 13.90 3.72 -23.49
N SER A 248 13.50 4.20 -22.31
CA SER A 248 14.30 4.01 -21.09
C SER A 248 13.96 2.69 -20.41
N THR A 249 14.96 2.04 -19.83
CA THR A 249 14.74 0.97 -18.86
C THR A 249 14.57 1.61 -17.48
N ILE A 250 13.41 1.39 -16.86
CA ILE A 250 13.12 1.88 -15.50
C ILE A 250 13.07 0.66 -14.60
N GLU A 251 13.95 0.57 -13.60
CA GLU A 251 14.14 -0.64 -12.80
C GLU A 251 14.24 -0.32 -11.31
N VAL A 252 13.52 -1.09 -10.49
CA VAL A 252 13.68 -1.09 -9.03
C VAL A 252 15.01 -1.76 -8.72
N VAL A 253 15.96 -1.02 -8.16
CA VAL A 253 17.31 -1.53 -7.86
C VAL A 253 17.54 -1.76 -6.36
N ASP A 254 16.69 -1.20 -5.51
CA ASP A 254 16.70 -1.45 -4.07
C ASP A 254 15.31 -1.25 -3.46
N ALA A 255 15.07 -1.87 -2.31
CA ALA A 255 13.85 -1.68 -1.53
C ALA A 255 14.15 -1.81 -0.03
N ILE A 256 13.58 -0.91 0.77
CA ILE A 256 13.80 -0.85 2.21
C ILE A 256 12.49 -0.54 2.92
N ASN A 257 12.34 -1.06 4.13
CA ASN A 257 11.21 -0.67 4.97
C ASN A 257 11.45 0.75 5.49
N ALA A 258 10.44 1.62 5.41
CA ALA A 258 10.54 3.01 5.82
C ALA A 258 10.89 3.18 7.31
N ASN A 259 10.66 2.16 8.16
CA ASN A 259 11.06 2.21 9.56
C ASN A 259 12.59 2.09 9.78
N GLN A 260 13.37 1.85 8.71
CA GLN A 260 14.83 1.80 8.72
C GLN A 260 15.47 3.02 8.03
N VAL A 261 14.67 3.96 7.54
CA VAL A 261 15.15 5.13 6.81
C VAL A 261 14.98 6.35 7.70
N THR A 262 16.07 7.08 7.92
CA THR A 262 16.04 8.40 8.57
C THR A 262 15.63 9.45 7.55
N ILE A 263 14.87 10.44 7.99
CA ILE A 263 14.49 11.58 7.15
C ILE A 263 15.74 12.47 6.98
N PRO A 264 16.13 12.84 5.75
CA PRO A 264 17.30 13.71 5.55
C PRO A 264 17.10 15.15 6.06
N GLU A 265 15.86 15.66 5.96
CA GLU A 265 15.51 17.06 6.24
C GLU A 265 15.10 17.34 7.70
N SER A 266 14.79 16.30 8.49
CA SER A 266 14.41 16.46 9.90
C SER A 266 14.81 15.22 10.71
N PRO A 267 15.03 15.36 12.03
CA PRO A 267 15.34 14.24 12.89
C PRO A 267 14.13 13.31 12.99
N GLY A 268 14.24 12.09 12.46
CA GLY A 268 13.14 11.14 12.56
C GLY A 268 13.32 9.92 11.67
N ILE A 269 12.41 8.96 11.87
CA ILE A 269 12.28 7.80 11.00
C ILE A 269 11.15 8.09 10.00
N TRP A 270 11.36 7.76 8.73
CA TRP A 270 10.45 8.04 7.63
C TRP A 270 9.03 7.58 7.95
N ASP A 271 8.87 6.31 8.33
CA ASP A 271 7.60 5.78 8.85
C ASP A 271 7.86 4.66 9.87
N ALA A 272 7.70 5.00 11.15
CA ALA A 272 7.93 4.07 12.26
C ALA A 272 6.93 2.90 12.30
N SER A 273 5.79 2.96 11.58
CA SER A 273 4.78 1.89 11.63
C SER A 273 5.23 0.57 11.01
N GLY A 274 6.30 0.61 10.19
CA GLY A 274 6.80 -0.56 9.47
C GLY A 274 5.90 -1.03 8.32
N SER A 275 4.83 -0.29 7.99
CA SER A 275 3.85 -0.67 6.96
C SER A 275 4.26 -0.21 5.56
N THR A 276 5.16 0.77 5.46
CA THR A 276 5.58 1.38 4.19
C THR A 276 6.90 0.80 3.71
N PHE A 277 6.99 0.49 2.42
CA PHE A 277 8.26 0.24 1.73
C PHE A 277 8.62 1.39 0.80
N LEU A 278 9.90 1.75 0.80
CA LEU A 278 10.50 2.69 -0.12
C LEU A 278 11.31 1.94 -1.17
N TYR A 279 11.35 2.48 -2.38
CA TYR A 279 12.02 1.87 -3.53
C TYR A 279 13.03 2.84 -4.13
N ARG A 280 14.24 2.37 -4.36
CA ARG A 280 15.21 3.08 -5.19
C ARG A 280 15.03 2.58 -6.62
N VAL A 281 14.71 3.49 -7.51
CA VAL A 281 14.43 3.20 -8.92
C VAL A 281 15.48 3.89 -9.77
N GLN A 282 16.02 3.19 -10.76
CA GLN A 282 16.96 3.74 -11.73
C GLN A 282 16.33 3.83 -13.11
N VAL A 283 16.67 4.91 -13.82
CA VAL A 283 16.27 5.20 -15.19
C VAL A 283 17.52 5.13 -16.06
N THR A 284 17.57 4.13 -16.93
CA THR A 284 18.63 3.97 -17.93
C THR A 284 18.08 4.39 -19.28
N PRO A 285 18.43 5.58 -19.79
CA PRO A 285 17.99 6.02 -21.12
C PRO A 285 18.63 5.17 -22.21
N ALA A 286 18.09 5.22 -23.43
CA ALA A 286 18.64 4.53 -24.59
C ALA A 286 20.07 5.01 -24.95
N SER A 287 20.36 6.27 -24.64
CA SER A 287 21.68 6.88 -24.76
C SER A 287 21.91 7.78 -23.56
N GLY A 288 23.09 7.66 -22.92
CA GLY A 288 23.44 8.44 -21.73
C GLY A 288 23.71 7.56 -20.51
N ALA A 289 23.94 8.21 -19.37
CA ALA A 289 24.19 7.54 -18.10
C ALA A 289 22.88 7.12 -17.41
N THR A 290 22.92 6.01 -16.69
CA THR A 290 21.88 5.63 -15.74
C THR A 290 21.84 6.64 -14.60
N VAL A 291 20.64 7.09 -14.25
CA VAL A 291 20.39 8.00 -13.13
C VAL A 291 19.34 7.42 -12.19
N ASP A 292 19.37 7.79 -10.91
CA ASP A 292 18.25 7.47 -10.02
C ASP A 292 16.99 8.26 -10.45
N LEU A 293 15.81 7.70 -10.18
CA LEU A 293 14.52 8.35 -10.43
C LEU A 293 14.38 9.63 -9.61
N CYS A 294 14.87 9.58 -8.37
CA CYS A 294 14.85 10.66 -7.41
C CYS A 294 16.25 11.29 -7.37
N THR A 295 16.46 12.30 -8.20
CA THR A 295 17.78 12.91 -8.48
C THR A 295 18.12 14.08 -7.56
N THR A 296 17.19 14.56 -6.75
CA THR A 296 17.27 15.86 -6.06
C THR A 296 17.82 15.81 -4.63
N GLY A 297 18.77 14.92 -4.33
CA GLY A 297 19.39 14.88 -3.00
C GLY A 297 20.90 14.74 -2.97
N ALA A 298 21.50 15.38 -1.96
CA ALA A 298 22.91 15.26 -1.63
C ALA A 298 23.24 13.79 -1.32
N ASN A 299 24.06 13.18 -2.18
CA ASN A 299 24.56 11.80 -2.10
C ASN A 299 23.46 10.70 -2.13
N PRO A 300 23.39 9.85 -3.19
CA PRO A 300 22.42 8.75 -3.28
C PRO A 300 22.61 7.65 -2.20
N ALA A 301 23.72 7.67 -1.45
CA ALA A 301 23.90 6.84 -0.26
C ALA A 301 23.23 7.41 1.01
N VAL A 302 22.73 8.65 0.99
CA VAL A 302 22.31 9.42 2.18
C VAL A 302 20.81 9.79 2.17
N GLY A 303 19.99 9.22 1.28
CA GLY A 303 18.56 9.03 1.58
C GLY A 303 17.50 9.70 0.70
N TRP A 304 17.86 10.42 -0.37
CA TRP A 304 16.85 11.02 -1.27
C TRP A 304 16.52 10.20 -2.51
N ALA A 305 17.23 9.09 -2.72
CA ALA A 305 17.01 8.18 -3.85
C ALA A 305 15.73 7.33 -3.70
N TRP A 306 14.99 7.52 -2.59
CA TRP A 306 13.84 6.71 -2.20
C TRP A 306 12.53 7.30 -2.73
N ALA A 307 11.68 6.43 -3.25
CA ALA A 307 10.33 6.76 -3.64
C ALA A 307 9.29 5.89 -2.90
N VAL A 308 8.19 6.52 -2.48
CA VAL A 308 7.02 5.87 -1.92
C VAL A 308 5.97 5.61 -3.01
N PRO A 309 5.35 4.41 -3.07
CA PRO A 309 4.27 4.14 -4.00
C PRO A 309 2.93 4.72 -3.50
N LEU A 310 2.20 5.35 -4.40
CA LEU A 310 0.90 6.00 -4.14
C LEU A 310 -0.14 5.55 -5.17
N GLU A 311 -1.36 5.29 -4.70
CA GLU A 311 -2.49 4.99 -5.57
C GLU A 311 -3.02 6.26 -6.27
N GLY A 312 -3.41 6.09 -7.53
CA GLY A 312 -3.78 7.18 -8.41
C GLY A 312 -2.55 7.86 -9.02
N TYR A 313 -2.82 8.82 -9.89
CA TYR A 313 -1.77 9.64 -10.49
C TYR A 313 -2.05 11.13 -10.36
N PHE A 314 -0.98 11.91 -10.26
CA PHE A 314 -1.07 13.36 -10.13
C PHE A 314 -0.59 14.00 -11.43
N ASN A 315 -1.40 14.88 -11.99
CA ASN A 315 -1.01 15.59 -13.20
C ASN A 315 -0.07 16.77 -12.86
N ALA A 316 0.42 17.46 -13.91
CA ALA A 316 1.30 18.62 -13.74
C ALA A 316 0.66 19.75 -12.92
N SER A 317 -0.69 19.86 -12.93
CA SER A 317 -1.39 20.86 -12.13
C SER A 317 -1.59 20.44 -10.68
N GLY A 318 -1.01 19.34 -10.20
CA GLY A 318 -1.19 18.84 -8.84
C GLY A 318 -2.55 18.20 -8.56
N ALA A 319 -3.37 17.96 -9.58
CA ALA A 319 -4.65 17.29 -9.42
C ALA A 319 -4.47 15.77 -9.42
N ARG A 320 -5.05 15.11 -8.42
CA ARG A 320 -5.10 13.65 -8.32
C ARG A 320 -6.20 13.09 -9.21
N GLN A 321 -5.93 11.96 -9.84
CA GLN A 321 -6.89 11.18 -10.61
C GLN A 321 -6.79 9.71 -10.22
N GLU A 322 -7.95 9.08 -10.02
CA GLU A 322 -7.99 7.63 -9.81
C GLU A 322 -7.60 6.89 -11.09
N SER A 323 -6.95 5.75 -10.93
CA SER A 323 -6.63 4.89 -12.06
C SER A 323 -6.51 3.44 -11.62
N THR A 324 -7.12 2.55 -12.41
CA THR A 324 -6.90 1.10 -12.34
C THR A 324 -5.70 0.66 -13.18
N HIS A 325 -5.07 1.58 -13.92
CA HIS A 325 -3.97 1.30 -14.84
C HIS A 325 -2.64 1.93 -14.40
N HIS A 326 -2.71 2.97 -13.57
CA HIS A 326 -1.55 3.76 -13.20
C HIS A 326 -1.42 3.99 -11.69
N PHE A 327 -0.18 4.15 -11.27
CA PHE A 327 0.19 4.59 -9.93
C PHE A 327 1.30 5.65 -10.00
N THR A 328 1.60 6.25 -8.86
CA THR A 328 2.65 7.25 -8.71
C THR A 328 3.76 6.73 -7.83
N LEU A 329 5.00 7.07 -8.18
CA LEU A 329 6.13 7.04 -7.23
C LEU A 329 6.43 8.48 -6.83
N GLY A 330 6.21 8.81 -5.55
CA GLY A 330 6.59 10.09 -4.99
C GLY A 330 7.99 10.01 -4.41
N CYS A 331 8.94 10.77 -4.95
CA CYS A 331 10.28 10.85 -4.41
C CYS A 331 10.28 11.65 -3.09
N ASP A 332 11.14 11.26 -2.15
CA ASP A 332 11.28 11.87 -0.83
C ASP A 332 11.29 13.43 -0.80
N PRO A 333 12.04 14.14 -1.67
CA PRO A 333 12.02 15.60 -1.68
C PRO A 333 10.71 16.23 -2.17
N GLY A 334 9.87 15.45 -2.88
CA GLY A 334 8.58 15.90 -3.40
C GLY A 334 7.48 15.92 -2.34
N VAL A 335 6.55 16.87 -2.47
CA VAL A 335 5.49 17.03 -1.45
C VAL A 335 4.52 15.85 -1.38
N LEU A 336 4.44 15.01 -2.42
CA LEU A 336 3.68 13.76 -2.37
C LEU A 336 4.20 12.81 -1.28
N ALA A 337 5.52 12.67 -1.19
CA ALA A 337 6.17 11.84 -0.18
C ALA A 337 6.10 12.51 1.20
N LYS A 338 6.35 13.81 1.27
CA LYS A 338 6.27 14.63 2.51
C LYS A 338 4.90 14.53 3.18
N CYS A 339 3.82 14.77 2.43
CA CYS A 339 2.46 14.64 2.96
C CYS A 339 2.12 13.20 3.39
N TYR A 340 2.67 12.19 2.71
CA TYR A 340 2.48 10.81 3.16
C TYR A 340 3.22 10.54 4.48
N ARG A 341 4.48 10.97 4.64
CA ARG A 341 5.24 10.77 5.90
C ARG A 341 4.67 11.56 7.06
N TRP A 342 4.03 12.70 6.80
CA TRP A 342 3.25 13.40 7.84
C TRP A 342 2.00 12.66 8.31
N GLY A 343 1.74 11.48 7.76
CA GLY A 343 0.69 10.58 8.23
C GLY A 343 -0.52 10.50 7.30
N TYR A 344 -0.66 11.37 6.29
CA TYR A 344 -1.74 11.32 5.30
C TYR A 344 -1.52 10.17 4.30
N LYS A 345 -1.57 8.93 4.79
CA LYS A 345 -1.34 7.71 4.00
C LYS A 345 -2.68 7.30 3.35
N PRO A 346 -2.88 7.46 2.03
CA PRO A 346 -4.20 7.30 1.41
C PRO A 346 -4.87 5.94 1.65
N TRP A 347 -4.07 4.88 1.78
CA TRP A 347 -4.56 3.51 2.02
C TRP A 347 -5.22 3.30 3.39
N LEU A 348 -5.13 4.28 4.32
CA LEU A 348 -5.86 4.25 5.58
C LEU A 348 -7.39 4.35 5.39
N ASP A 349 -7.85 4.86 4.23
CA ASP A 349 -9.27 4.82 3.85
C ASP A 349 -9.77 3.40 3.49
N GLY A 350 -8.88 2.42 3.39
CA GLY A 350 -9.21 1.05 3.02
C GLY A 350 -9.20 0.85 1.50
N ALA A 351 -10.23 0.17 0.96
CA ALA A 351 -10.26 -0.25 -0.45
C ALA A 351 -10.68 0.87 -1.42
N SER A 352 -11.24 1.96 -0.90
CA SER A 352 -11.75 3.08 -1.70
C SER A 352 -11.21 4.40 -1.17
N PRO A 353 -10.83 5.35 -2.04
CA PRO A 353 -10.45 6.71 -1.65
C PRO A 353 -11.50 7.38 -0.77
N GLY A 354 -11.06 7.99 0.33
CA GLY A 354 -11.92 8.60 1.34
C GLY A 354 -11.36 9.91 1.87
N ALA A 355 -11.48 10.11 3.19
CA ALA A 355 -11.14 11.37 3.84
C ALA A 355 -9.62 11.57 3.93
N VAL A 356 -8.86 10.52 4.22
CA VAL A 356 -7.39 10.58 4.32
C VAL A 356 -6.78 10.86 2.95
N THR A 357 -7.34 10.28 1.89
CA THR A 357 -6.92 10.51 0.52
C THR A 357 -7.14 11.96 0.09
N LYS A 358 -8.28 12.57 0.47
CA LYS A 358 -8.55 13.99 0.24
C LYS A 358 -7.62 14.88 1.06
N ALA A 359 -7.34 14.52 2.30
CA ALA A 359 -6.40 15.23 3.15
C ALA A 359 -4.96 15.16 2.59
N HIS A 360 -4.50 14.01 2.09
CA HIS A 360 -3.22 13.90 1.39
C HIS A 360 -3.16 14.83 0.19
N TRP A 361 -4.21 14.84 -0.64
CA TRP A 361 -4.27 15.71 -1.80
C TRP A 361 -4.27 17.20 -1.41
N ALA A 362 -5.10 17.62 -0.46
CA ALA A 362 -5.11 18.99 0.08
C ALA A 362 -3.76 19.38 0.69
N CYS A 363 -3.15 18.47 1.46
CA CYS A 363 -1.82 18.65 2.01
C CYS A 363 -0.80 18.95 0.91
N THR A 364 -0.85 18.29 -0.25
CA THR A 364 0.10 18.58 -1.32
C THR A 364 -0.06 19.99 -1.89
N ARG A 365 -1.28 20.56 -1.86
CA ARG A 365 -1.56 21.97 -2.23
C ARG A 365 -0.97 22.90 -1.20
N MET A 366 -1.32 22.68 0.07
CA MET A 366 -0.81 23.41 1.23
C MET A 366 0.71 23.44 1.22
N ALA A 367 1.31 22.30 0.97
CA ALA A 367 2.74 22.12 1.11
C ALA A 367 3.54 22.97 0.11
N ARG A 368 3.00 23.08 -1.11
CA ARG A 368 3.57 23.96 -2.16
C ARG A 368 3.14 25.42 -2.03
N ALA A 369 2.25 25.76 -1.09
CA ALA A 369 1.49 27.01 -1.12
C ALA A 369 0.84 27.23 -2.50
N ASP A 370 0.16 26.21 -3.03
CA ASP A 370 -0.44 26.23 -4.36
C ASP A 370 -1.73 27.06 -4.36
N TYR A 371 -1.58 28.36 -4.14
CA TYR A 371 -2.69 29.29 -3.94
C TYR A 371 -3.61 29.37 -5.16
N CYS A 372 -3.07 29.15 -6.36
CA CYS A 372 -3.85 29.13 -7.60
C CYS A 372 -4.51 27.79 -7.90
N GLY A 373 -4.19 26.72 -7.17
CA GLY A 373 -4.72 25.38 -7.45
C GLY A 373 -4.24 24.76 -8.75
N ASN A 374 -3.24 25.36 -9.40
CA ASN A 374 -2.79 25.01 -10.75
C ASN A 374 -1.42 24.33 -10.78
N GLY A 375 -0.85 24.03 -9.60
CA GLY A 375 0.45 23.38 -9.46
C GLY A 375 1.61 24.33 -9.24
N THR A 376 1.41 25.65 -9.44
CA THR A 376 2.47 26.65 -9.24
C THR A 376 2.75 26.83 -7.75
N PRO A 377 3.99 26.58 -7.28
CA PRO A 377 4.32 26.76 -5.87
C PRO A 377 4.55 28.25 -5.55
N PHE A 378 4.04 28.70 -4.40
CA PHE A 378 4.32 30.03 -3.82
C PHE A 378 5.03 29.88 -2.47
N THR A 379 5.93 28.89 -2.40
CA THR A 379 6.77 28.58 -1.25
C THR A 379 8.21 28.38 -1.71
N GLN A 380 9.13 28.29 -0.75
CA GLN A 380 10.50 27.84 -0.99
C GLN A 380 10.72 26.48 -0.30
N ASP A 381 11.64 25.68 -0.82
CA ASP A 381 12.03 24.42 -0.18
C ASP A 381 12.59 24.71 1.23
N GLY A 382 12.19 23.90 2.22
CA GLY A 382 12.62 24.11 3.62
C GLY A 382 11.83 25.18 4.40
N THR A 383 10.84 25.84 3.79
CA THR A 383 10.02 26.84 4.51
C THR A 383 9.24 26.15 5.64
N PRO A 384 9.33 26.60 6.91
CA PRO A 384 8.58 25.97 8.00
C PRO A 384 7.09 26.31 7.97
N ILE A 385 6.22 25.33 8.23
CA ILE A 385 4.78 25.54 8.52
C ILE A 385 4.35 24.64 9.67
N GLN A 386 3.23 24.98 10.31
CA GLN A 386 2.60 24.11 11.30
C GLN A 386 1.27 23.58 10.74
N PRO A 387 1.22 22.36 10.17
CA PRO A 387 -0.02 21.82 9.60
C PRO A 387 -0.89 21.14 10.67
N TRP A 388 -2.18 21.01 10.41
CA TRP A 388 -3.10 20.10 11.11
C TRP A 388 -4.33 19.79 10.24
N ASP A 389 -5.21 18.91 10.69
CA ASP A 389 -6.44 18.56 9.97
C ASP A 389 -7.70 18.58 10.84
N ALA A 390 -8.85 18.38 10.19
CA ALA A 390 -10.16 18.22 10.82
C ALA A 390 -10.69 16.77 10.72
N LEU A 391 -9.81 15.79 10.49
CA LEU A 391 -10.21 14.38 10.45
C LEU A 391 -10.61 13.88 11.84
N THR A 392 -11.43 12.83 11.89
CA THR A 392 -11.83 12.19 13.15
C THR A 392 -11.50 10.71 13.10
N PRO A 393 -10.48 10.23 13.84
CA PRO A 393 -9.51 11.02 14.61
C PRO A 393 -8.58 11.83 13.71
N ASN A 394 -7.93 12.85 14.27
CA ASN A 394 -6.94 13.65 13.56
C ASN A 394 -5.70 12.82 13.21
N ILE A 395 -5.11 13.09 12.05
CA ILE A 395 -3.77 12.58 11.72
C ILE A 395 -2.73 13.51 12.33
N ILE A 396 -2.92 14.82 12.17
CA ILE A 396 -2.09 15.86 12.77
C ILE A 396 -2.95 16.70 13.71
N THR A 397 -2.54 16.79 14.97
CA THR A 397 -3.26 17.54 16.01
C THR A 397 -3.10 19.04 15.84
N ALA A 398 -4.13 19.79 16.23
CA ALA A 398 -4.09 21.24 16.19
C ALA A 398 -2.99 21.80 17.11
N PRO A 399 -2.35 22.93 16.73
CA PRO A 399 -1.41 23.65 17.58
C PRO A 399 -1.98 23.96 18.96
N GLN A 400 -1.16 23.88 20.00
CA GLN A 400 -1.56 24.40 21.32
C GLN A 400 -1.61 25.94 21.27
N PRO A 401 -2.63 26.58 21.89
CA PRO A 401 -2.67 28.03 22.04
C PRO A 401 -1.42 28.54 22.77
N GLY A 402 -0.67 29.46 22.16
CA GLY A 402 0.58 30.01 22.72
C GLY A 402 1.89 29.41 22.20
N GLY A 403 1.85 28.68 21.08
CA GLY A 403 3.06 28.30 20.31
C GLY A 403 3.82 29.51 19.75
N SER A 404 4.92 29.25 19.00
CA SER A 404 5.80 30.27 18.41
C SER A 404 5.05 31.50 17.94
N SER A 405 5.36 32.67 18.51
CA SER A 405 4.65 33.94 18.32
C SER A 405 4.55 34.40 16.87
N ASP A 406 5.38 33.84 16.00
CA ASP A 406 5.60 34.33 14.65
C ASP A 406 4.81 33.54 13.60
N MET A 407 4.28 32.35 13.94
CA MET A 407 3.45 31.54 13.05
C MET A 407 1.96 31.84 13.28
N GLN A 408 1.31 32.40 12.27
CA GLN A 408 -0.12 32.73 12.28
C GLN A 408 -0.88 31.83 11.32
N PHE A 409 -2.21 31.74 11.50
CA PHE A 409 -3.07 30.96 10.63
C PHE A 409 -2.98 31.47 9.19
N GLU A 410 -2.53 30.58 8.29
CA GLU A 410 -2.30 30.92 6.88
C GLU A 410 -3.54 30.68 6.05
N ALA A 411 -4.08 29.46 6.09
CA ALA A 411 -5.14 29.03 5.19
C ALA A 411 -5.83 27.73 5.64
N GLY A 412 -7.05 27.57 5.15
CA GLY A 412 -7.73 26.28 5.07
C GLY A 412 -7.68 25.73 3.64
N TRP A 413 -7.38 24.44 3.51
CA TRP A 413 -7.08 23.79 2.25
C TRP A 413 -8.09 22.68 1.92
N ASP A 414 -8.35 22.56 0.62
CA ASP A 414 -9.05 21.45 0.01
C ASP A 414 -8.25 20.91 -1.20
N THR A 415 -8.86 20.03 -1.99
CA THR A 415 -8.21 19.39 -3.14
C THR A 415 -7.94 20.34 -4.32
N SER A 416 -8.63 21.48 -4.35
CA SER A 416 -8.51 22.49 -5.38
C SER A 416 -7.45 23.54 -5.06
N GLY A 417 -7.18 23.82 -3.78
CA GLY A 417 -6.26 24.87 -3.35
C GLY A 417 -6.64 25.37 -1.96
N PRO A 418 -6.32 26.63 -1.59
CA PRO A 418 -6.87 27.23 -0.39
C PRO A 418 -8.37 27.46 -0.59
N ALA A 419 -9.20 26.83 0.23
CA ALA A 419 -10.63 27.16 0.28
C ALA A 419 -10.83 28.55 0.92
N CYS A 420 -9.91 28.95 1.79
CA CYS A 420 -9.75 30.32 2.26
C CYS A 420 -8.28 30.62 2.61
N LEU A 421 -7.85 31.88 2.48
CA LEU A 421 -6.48 32.33 2.67
C LEU A 421 -6.46 33.62 3.50
N SER A 422 -5.65 33.63 4.57
CA SER A 422 -5.57 34.74 5.54
C SER A 422 -4.36 35.63 5.27
N HIS A 423 -3.21 35.03 4.95
CA HIS A 423 -2.01 35.78 4.57
C HIS A 423 -1.10 34.99 3.63
N TRP A 424 -0.21 35.70 2.93
CA TRP A 424 0.84 35.08 2.14
C TRP A 424 1.93 34.49 3.07
N ARG A 425 2.38 33.27 2.75
CA ARG A 425 3.57 32.66 3.38
C ARG A 425 4.86 33.43 3.08
N TRP A 426 4.99 33.92 1.85
CA TRP A 426 6.09 34.76 1.40
C TRP A 426 5.55 36.01 0.74
N LYS A 427 5.84 37.19 1.30
CA LYS A 427 5.28 38.47 0.82
C LYS A 427 5.70 38.83 -0.60
N HIS A 428 6.82 38.27 -1.08
CA HIS A 428 7.33 38.48 -2.43
C HIS A 428 6.87 37.41 -3.45
N LEU A 429 6.22 36.33 -3.00
CA LEU A 429 5.63 35.28 -3.84
C LEU A 429 4.10 35.38 -3.80
N GLN A 430 3.56 36.54 -4.15
CA GLN A 430 2.11 36.72 -4.19
C GLN A 430 1.52 36.07 -5.43
N ALA A 431 0.41 35.36 -5.26
CA ALA A 431 -0.26 34.69 -6.34
C ALA A 431 -1.27 35.63 -7.00
N GLY A 432 -1.00 36.11 -8.22
CA GLY A 432 -1.90 37.03 -8.93
C GLY A 432 -3.29 36.46 -9.29
N CYS A 433 -3.54 35.18 -9.01
CA CYS A 433 -4.81 34.50 -9.17
C CYS A 433 -5.73 34.62 -7.94
N VAL A 434 -5.18 35.01 -6.78
CA VAL A 434 -5.90 35.20 -5.51
C VAL A 434 -5.58 36.60 -5.02
N GLU A 435 -6.60 37.40 -4.74
CA GLU A 435 -6.40 38.78 -4.31
C GLU A 435 -6.63 38.90 -2.81
N LEU A 436 -5.56 38.96 -2.00
CA LEU A 436 -5.72 39.27 -0.57
C LEU A 436 -6.05 40.76 -0.42
N GLN A 437 -7.34 41.06 -0.38
CA GLN A 437 -7.82 42.40 -0.09
C GLN A 437 -7.70 42.65 1.43
N PRO A 438 -6.97 43.67 1.88
CA PRO A 438 -7.01 44.06 3.29
C PRO A 438 -8.44 44.47 3.66
N PRO A 439 -8.83 44.35 4.95
CA PRO A 439 -10.12 44.88 5.41
C PRO A 439 -10.27 46.35 5.00
N ILE A 440 -11.34 46.68 4.30
CA ILE A 440 -11.76 48.05 4.02
C ILE A 440 -12.80 48.38 5.07
N GLU A 441 -12.54 49.41 5.87
CA GLU A 441 -13.45 49.87 6.91
C GLU A 441 -14.27 51.08 6.42
N ASP A 442 -15.55 51.17 6.82
CA ASP A 442 -16.34 52.39 6.67
C ASP A 442 -15.94 53.46 7.72
N SER A 443 -16.55 54.63 7.65
CA SER A 443 -16.31 55.73 8.60
C SER A 443 -16.69 55.40 10.06
N ALA A 444 -17.38 54.29 10.29
CA ALA A 444 -17.73 53.79 11.62
C ALA A 444 -16.82 52.62 12.08
N GLY A 445 -15.82 52.24 11.28
CA GLY A 445 -14.89 51.15 11.57
C GLY A 445 -15.43 49.75 11.25
N ASN A 446 -16.55 49.64 10.51
CA ASN A 446 -17.08 48.35 10.08
C ASN A 446 -16.39 47.88 8.80
N VAL A 447 -15.96 46.63 8.73
CA VAL A 447 -15.39 46.04 7.51
C VAL A 447 -16.47 45.88 6.44
N ILE A 448 -16.34 46.60 5.32
CA ILE A 448 -17.33 46.66 4.23
C ILE A 448 -16.99 45.82 3.01
N ASN A 449 -15.78 45.25 2.94
CA ASN A 449 -15.39 44.26 1.92
C ASN A 449 -15.34 42.84 2.50
N ASP A 450 -16.11 42.61 3.56
CA ASP A 450 -16.22 41.30 4.17
C ASP A 450 -17.12 40.40 3.31
N CYS A 451 -16.57 39.29 2.80
CA CYS A 451 -17.33 38.22 2.15
C CYS A 451 -18.48 37.67 3.01
N ARG A 452 -18.43 37.91 4.32
CA ARG A 452 -19.37 37.40 5.30
C ARG A 452 -20.63 38.26 5.41
N ASP A 453 -20.62 39.51 4.94
CA ASP A 453 -21.78 40.41 4.99
C ASP A 453 -22.75 40.12 3.82
N PRO A 454 -24.00 39.66 4.10
CA PRO A 454 -25.01 39.45 3.07
C PRO A 454 -25.48 40.74 2.38
N HIS A 455 -25.12 41.91 2.90
CA HIS A 455 -25.40 43.23 2.30
C HIS A 455 -24.25 43.74 1.42
N ASN A 456 -23.14 43.00 1.33
CA ASN A 456 -22.03 43.33 0.46
C ASN A 456 -22.48 43.17 -1.01
N VAL A 457 -22.69 44.30 -1.67
CA VAL A 457 -23.14 44.35 -3.06
C VAL A 457 -22.01 43.87 -3.98
N ALA A 458 -22.19 42.67 -4.53
CA ALA A 458 -21.25 41.89 -5.34
C ALA A 458 -20.74 42.53 -6.66
N GLY A 459 -20.66 43.86 -6.77
CA GLY A 459 -20.37 44.59 -8.01
C GLY A 459 -19.06 45.37 -8.06
N ALA A 460 -18.45 45.78 -6.94
CA ALA A 460 -17.29 46.68 -6.96
C ALA A 460 -15.99 46.08 -6.40
N TYR A 461 -16.07 45.15 -5.44
CA TYR A 461 -14.91 44.50 -4.83
C TYR A 461 -15.16 42.99 -4.82
N LYS A 462 -14.42 42.23 -5.62
CA LYS A 462 -14.41 40.76 -5.50
C LYS A 462 -13.80 40.43 -4.15
N CYS A 463 -14.64 40.08 -3.18
CA CYS A 463 -14.13 39.74 -1.86
C CYS A 463 -13.52 38.33 -1.94
N SER A 464 -12.29 38.17 -1.45
CA SER A 464 -11.62 36.87 -1.42
C SER A 464 -12.07 36.06 -0.22
N PRO A 465 -12.17 34.73 -0.33
CA PRO A 465 -12.48 33.87 0.81
C PRO A 465 -11.33 33.95 1.83
N ILE A 466 -11.45 34.86 2.79
CA ILE A 466 -10.54 35.03 3.92
C ILE A 466 -11.20 34.34 5.12
N CYS A 467 -10.41 33.66 5.93
CA CYS A 467 -10.85 33.05 7.18
C CYS A 467 -9.89 33.41 8.30
N ASP A 468 -10.40 33.61 9.51
CA ASP A 468 -9.57 34.08 10.62
C ASP A 468 -8.89 32.91 11.36
N ASN A 469 -9.43 31.69 11.23
CA ASN A 469 -8.93 30.50 11.90
C ASN A 469 -9.45 29.19 11.23
N ALA A 470 -8.96 28.05 11.73
CA ALA A 470 -9.37 26.72 11.25
C ALA A 470 -10.83 26.37 11.52
N GLU A 471 -11.43 26.86 12.61
CA GLU A 471 -12.85 26.58 12.91
C GLU A 471 -13.74 27.17 11.81
N GLU A 472 -13.49 28.44 11.45
CA GLU A 472 -14.19 29.09 10.35
C GLU A 472 -13.91 28.40 9.02
N ALA A 473 -12.64 28.08 8.73
CA ALA A 473 -12.24 27.37 7.51
C ALA A 473 -12.97 26.03 7.35
N ALA A 474 -13.12 25.27 8.44
CA ALA A 474 -13.83 24.00 8.46
C ALA A 474 -15.35 24.18 8.32
N GLN A 475 -15.95 25.08 9.10
CA GLN A 475 -17.40 25.23 9.18
C GLN A 475 -17.98 25.90 7.92
N ARG A 476 -17.33 26.95 7.43
CA ARG A 476 -17.83 27.79 6.33
C ARG A 476 -17.31 27.33 4.97
N TYR A 477 -16.03 27.02 4.88
CA TYR A 477 -15.36 26.68 3.63
C TYR A 477 -15.13 25.17 3.44
N LYS A 478 -15.51 24.34 4.42
CA LYS A 478 -15.37 22.87 4.38
C LYS A 478 -13.92 22.41 4.14
N SER A 479 -12.97 23.21 4.59
CA SER A 479 -11.54 22.86 4.58
C SER A 479 -11.29 21.63 5.44
N VAL A 480 -10.36 20.79 5.03
CA VAL A 480 -10.02 19.53 5.73
C VAL A 480 -8.61 19.53 6.30
N VAL A 481 -7.73 20.37 5.76
CA VAL A 481 -6.34 20.54 6.18
C VAL A 481 -6.09 22.03 6.38
N PHE A 482 -5.26 22.37 7.35
CA PHE A 482 -4.97 23.75 7.74
C PHE A 482 -3.48 23.89 7.98
N ASN A 483 -2.99 25.13 7.95
CA ASN A 483 -1.67 25.40 8.50
C ASN A 483 -1.53 26.81 9.06
N ASN A 484 -0.55 26.95 9.95
CA ASN A 484 0.06 28.23 10.27
C ASN A 484 1.35 28.38 9.46
N SER A 485 1.74 29.61 9.16
CA SER A 485 3.09 29.95 8.72
C SER A 485 3.48 31.36 9.16
N GLN A 486 4.77 31.67 9.06
CA GLN A 486 5.22 33.05 9.16
C GLN A 486 4.89 33.80 7.86
N SER A 487 4.60 35.10 7.96
CA SER A 487 4.55 35.96 6.77
C SER A 487 5.95 36.49 6.46
N ASN A 488 6.74 35.66 5.77
CA ASN A 488 8.16 35.90 5.53
C ASN A 488 8.40 37.09 4.60
N GLU A 489 9.34 37.96 4.99
CA GLU A 489 9.91 39.01 4.12
C GLU A 489 10.91 38.41 3.11
N GLN A 490 11.44 39.22 2.18
CA GLN A 490 12.45 38.77 1.23
C GLN A 490 13.67 38.14 1.91
N LEU A 491 14.23 37.09 1.29
CA LEU A 491 15.40 36.25 1.67
C LEU A 491 16.21 36.73 2.90
N ALA A 492 16.14 35.96 3.99
CA ALA A 492 17.38 35.66 4.70
C ALA A 492 18.20 34.69 3.79
N PRO A 493 19.51 34.88 3.60
CA PRO A 493 20.32 33.95 2.83
C PRO A 493 20.20 32.54 3.43
N PRO A 494 20.32 31.48 2.60
CA PRO A 494 20.23 30.10 3.08
C PRO A 494 21.20 29.91 4.25
N GLN A 495 20.67 29.46 5.38
CA GLN A 495 21.52 29.00 6.48
C GLN A 495 22.32 27.78 5.96
N PRO A 496 23.64 27.76 6.17
CA PRO A 496 24.55 26.78 5.57
C PRO A 496 24.27 25.33 5.98
#